data_AF-A0A4U3AYC1-F1
#
_entry.id   AF-A0A4U3AYC1-F1
#
_cell.length_a   1.000
_cell.length_b   1.000
_cell.length_c   1.000
_cell.angle_alpha   90.00
_cell.angle_beta   90.00
_cell.angle_gamma   90.00
#
_symmetry.space_group_name_H-M   'P 1'
#
loop_
_entity.id
_entity.type
_entity.pdbx_description
1 polymer ?
#
loop_
_entity_poly.entity_id
_entity_poly.type
_entity_poly.pdbx_seq_one_letter_code
_entity_poly.pdbx_strand_id
1 'polypeptide(L)' 'MKAFIIDQYGSVEELKEREVLKPIVKGNEVLIRILATSVNPVDWKIRKGDLQEQLR' A
#
# COMPACT_ATOMS: atom_id res chain seq x y z
N MET A 1 -13.46 -0.67 -3.27
CA MET A 1 -12.98 -1.29 -2.01
C MET A 1 -12.06 -0.29 -1.34
N LYS A 2 -12.13 -0.18 -0.03
CA LYS A 2 -11.27 0.75 0.71
C LYS A 2 -9.83 0.26 0.76
N ALA A 3 -8.88 1.17 0.56
CA ALA A 3 -7.46 0.94 0.71
C ALA A 3 -6.75 2.21 1.18
N PHE A 4 -5.62 2.07 1.86
CA PHE A 4 -4.69 3.18 2.11
C PHE A 4 -3.68 3.26 0.98
N ILE A 5 -3.53 4.45 0.40
CA ILE A 5 -2.69 4.73 -0.77
C ILE A 5 -1.63 5.77 -0.40
N ILE A 6 -0.44 5.60 -0.96
CA ILE A 6 0.69 6.53 -0.88
C ILE A 6 1.04 6.91 -2.32
N ASP A 7 0.71 8.14 -2.76
CA ASP A 7 1.03 8.59 -4.13
C ASP A 7 2.44 9.18 -4.23
N GLN A 8 2.95 9.72 -3.12
CA GLN A 8 4.25 10.38 -3.04
C GLN A 8 4.88 10.16 -1.67
N TYR A 9 6.20 10.26 -1.61
CA TYR A 9 6.91 10.26 -0.34
C TYR A 9 6.62 11.53 0.46
N GLY A 10 6.58 11.42 1.78
CA GLY A 10 6.36 12.59 2.63
C GLY A 10 6.15 12.28 4.10
N SER A 11 5.24 13.01 4.74
CA SER A 11 4.81 12.84 6.12
C SER A 11 3.54 11.97 6.22
N VAL A 12 3.04 11.72 7.43
CA VAL A 12 1.94 10.75 7.66
C VAL A 12 0.68 11.10 6.88
N GLU A 13 0.51 12.37 6.55
CA GLU A 13 -0.55 12.95 5.73
C GLU A 13 -0.58 12.37 4.30
N GLU A 14 0.50 11.76 3.82
CA GLU A 14 0.52 11.06 2.54
C GLU A 14 -0.09 9.65 2.58
N LEU A 15 -0.44 9.13 3.76
CA LEU A 15 -1.21 7.89 3.89
C LEU A 15 -2.71 8.20 3.80
N LYS A 16 -3.31 7.98 2.64
CA LYS A 16 -4.69 8.41 2.33
C LYS A 16 -5.63 7.24 2.12
N GLU A 17 -6.73 7.17 2.88
CA GLU A 17 -7.81 6.22 2.60
C GLU A 17 -8.53 6.62 1.30
N ARG A 18 -8.75 5.65 0.40
CA ARG A 18 -9.48 5.82 -0.85
C ARG A 18 -10.33 4.61 -1.19
N GLU A 19 -11.38 4.83 -1.96
CA GLU A 19 -12.04 3.77 -2.70
C GLU A 19 -11.26 3.47 -3.99
N VAL A 20 -10.91 2.20 -4.18
CA VAL A 20 -10.24 1.70 -5.39
C VAL A 20 -11.05 0.60 -6.05
N LEU A 21 -10.82 0.37 -7.34
CA LEU A 21 -11.46 -0.73 -8.06
C LEU A 21 -11.05 -2.07 -7.45
N LYS A 22 -12.00 -3.02 -7.42
CA LYS A 22 -11.71 -4.39 -6.99
C LYS A 22 -10.78 -5.04 -8.03
N PRO A 23 -9.65 -5.65 -7.62
CA PRO A 23 -8.75 -6.31 -8.55
C PRO A 23 -9.43 -7.46 -9.32
N ILE A 24 -9.03 -7.65 -10.58
CA ILE A 24 -9.45 -8.78 -11.42
C ILE A 24 -8.32 -9.80 -11.42
N VAL A 25 -8.65 -11.05 -11.05
CA VAL A 25 -7.70 -12.16 -10.93
C VAL A 25 -7.30 -12.69 -12.30
N LYS A 26 -5.99 -12.90 -12.52
CA LYS A 26 -5.45 -13.66 -13.66
C LYS A 26 -5.16 -15.12 -13.28
N GLY A 27 -4.77 -15.95 -14.24
CA GLY A 27 -4.70 -17.41 -14.06
C GLY A 27 -4.01 -17.91 -12.78
N ASN A 28 -2.81 -17.40 -12.46
CA ASN A 28 -2.00 -17.84 -11.31
C ASN A 28 -2.12 -16.92 -10.09
N GLU A 29 -3.22 -16.20 -9.96
CA GLU A 29 -3.46 -15.26 -8.85
C GLU A 29 -4.65 -15.73 -8.02
N VAL A 30 -4.73 -15.27 -6.78
CA VAL A 30 -5.89 -15.47 -5.90
C VAL A 30 -6.35 -14.13 -5.37
N LEU A 31 -7.67 -13.92 -5.32
CA LEU A 31 -8.23 -12.74 -4.68
C LEU A 31 -8.57 -13.03 -3.22
N ILE A 32 -7.88 -12.36 -2.32
CA ILE A 32 -8.06 -12.51 -0.89
C ILE A 32 -8.93 -11.36 -0.36
N ARG A 33 -9.99 -11.70 0.38
CA ARG A 33 -10.74 -10.72 1.16
C ARG A 33 -10.02 -10.48 2.49
N ILE A 34 -9.40 -9.32 2.64
CA ILE A 34 -8.68 -8.94 3.85
C ILE A 34 -9.66 -8.75 5.02
N LEU A 35 -9.45 -9.47 6.13
CA LEU A 35 -10.13 -9.23 7.42
C LEU A 35 -9.32 -8.28 8.31
N ALA A 36 -8.00 -8.45 8.34
CA ALA A 36 -7.05 -7.64 9.09
C ALA A 36 -5.69 -7.66 8.39
N THR A 37 -4.88 -6.64 8.67
CA THR A 37 -3.47 -6.54 8.24
C THR A 37 -2.64 -5.91 9.35
N SER A 38 -1.32 -6.08 9.31
CA SER A 38 -0.36 -5.45 10.24
C SER A 38 0.28 -4.21 9.61
N VAL A 39 0.67 -3.24 10.44
CA VAL A 39 1.62 -2.19 10.05
C VAL A 39 3.01 -2.59 10.54
N ASN A 40 3.97 -2.63 9.63
CA ASN A 40 5.36 -3.00 9.86
C ASN A 40 6.27 -1.77 9.75
N PRO A 41 7.49 -1.80 10.35
CA PRO A 41 8.41 -0.67 10.27
C PRO A 41 8.82 -0.26 8.85
N VAL A 42 8.81 -1.20 7.90
CA VAL A 42 9.13 -0.92 6.50
C VAL A 42 8.08 -0.02 5.85
N ASP A 43 6.81 -0.11 6.24
CA ASP A 43 5.70 0.59 5.57
C ASP A 43 5.84 2.11 5.70
N TRP A 44 6.14 2.61 6.91
CA TRP A 44 6.33 4.05 7.12
C TRP A 44 7.67 4.55 6.58
N LYS A 45 8.70 3.70 6.50
CA LYS A 45 9.98 4.03 5.84
C LYS A 45 9.79 4.19 4.33
N ILE A 46 9.00 3.32 3.71
CA ILE A 46 8.58 3.45 2.30
C ILE A 46 7.81 4.75 2.11
N ARG A 47 6.78 5.02 2.93
CA ARG A 47 5.99 6.27 2.87
C ARG A 47 6.86 7.52 3.00
N LYS A 48 7.90 7.48 3.83
CA LYS A 48 8.83 8.60 4.05
C LYS A 48 9.86 8.76 2.91
N GLY A 49 10.07 7.72 2.10
CA GLY A 49 11.07 7.70 1.04
C GLY A 49 12.45 7.21 1.48
N ASP A 50 12.59 6.66 2.70
CA ASP A 50 13.88 6.25 3.27
C ASP A 50 14.52 5.08 2.50
N LEU A 51 13.75 4.32 1.71
CA LEU A 51 14.20 3.16 0.94
C LEU A 51 14.25 3.42 -0.58
N GLN A 52 14.17 4.68 -1.03
CA GLN A 52 14.05 5.02 -2.45
C GLN A 52 15.19 4.44 -3.32
N GLU A 53 16.43 4.43 -2.83
CA GLU A 53 17.57 3.89 -3.57
C GLU A 53 17.53 2.35 -3.72
N GLN A 54 16.91 1.66 -2.77
CA GLN A 54 16.82 0.18 -2.74
C GLN A 54 15.65 -0.37 -3.55
N LEU A 55 14.65 0.46 -3.85
CA LEU A 55 13.44 0.11 -4.60
C LEU A 55 13.51 0.50 -6.08
N ARG A 56 14.68 0.93 -6.56
CA ARG A 56 14.93 1.23 -7.97
C ARG A 56 15.08 -0.04 -8.81
#